data_AF-A0A944BEA4-F1
#
_entry.id   AF-A0A944BEA4-F1
#
_cell.length_a   1.000
_cell.length_b   1.000
_cell.length_c   1.000
_cell.angle_alpha   90.00
_cell.angle_beta   90.00
_cell.angle_gamma   90.00
#
_symmetry.space_group_name_H-M   'P 1'
#
loop_
_entity.id
_entity.type
_entity.pdbx_description
1 polymer ?
#
loop_
_entity_poly.entity_id
_entity_poly.type
_entity_poly.pdbx_seq_one_letter_code
_entity_poly.pdbx_strand_id
1 'polypeptide(L)'
;MKKKLTATGVLLTICLSMLATDMIVKQKNGEIKKFNVEDVEEVIFNENSNIPNDSTVVDASESPLNFSIKPDSTVEVTGVNKDSESIEIPSKVKIDGKVYTVNSIKYSAFSWKRSLTTLEIPSSITSIAESSVFSGSSKLKSINVASDNPNYSSVDGVLYNKDKTKIICVPGGIRGDFTIPSSVNCIGYSAFEDDSLTSVKIPSSVTKIGIYAFCGCQIMKSIDIPASVTEIEDGAFARCSNMTNINIASDNPNFITVDGVLYNKDTTELISVPAGIEGKFVVPSTVKSIRGWSFWGSGLDLINVPSSVTNIGDGAFWNCMNIVIDNSSKNVTTGEYTFTNCFSVRFTKNTPVVAGNPDLSVVMDTSDIRAVIFKTLSDSTAEVSHSRGGIDSFYIPAKIRIDGKIYTVTEIANGAFNIVGGGSLEGIKLPSTITSIGEEAFEWCEMESIEIPSSVTSIGEKAFSYCQNLRSVKIPSNVTSIGNGAFQYCWYLDIVIDNSKDNVKVGEDVFGGCKSVTWLKE
;
A
#
# COMPACT_ATOMS: atom_id res chain seq x y z
N MET A 1 -44.13 -33.50 -33.74
CA MET A 1 -43.13 -32.43 -33.95
C MET A 1 -42.59 -32.07 -32.58
N LYS A 2 -41.41 -32.58 -32.21
CA LYS A 2 -40.77 -32.21 -30.94
C LYS A 2 -40.37 -30.74 -30.98
N LYS A 3 -40.51 -30.03 -29.86
CA LYS A 3 -40.30 -28.57 -29.79
C LYS A 3 -39.01 -28.27 -29.05
N LYS A 4 -38.20 -27.35 -29.58
CA LYS A 4 -37.14 -26.69 -28.81
C LYS A 4 -37.75 -25.61 -27.93
N LEU A 5 -37.38 -25.60 -26.65
CA LEU A 5 -37.82 -24.59 -25.67
C LEU A 5 -36.66 -23.65 -25.35
N THR A 6 -36.84 -22.37 -25.67
CA THR A 6 -35.93 -21.28 -25.31
C THR A 6 -36.54 -20.51 -24.14
N ALA A 7 -35.85 -20.45 -23.00
CA ALA A 7 -36.27 -19.70 -21.81
C ALA A 7 -35.30 -18.56 -21.51
N THR A 8 -35.84 -17.42 -21.09
CA THR A 8 -35.10 -16.18 -20.76
C THR A 8 -35.58 -15.63 -19.40
N GLY A 9 -34.66 -15.47 -18.43
CA GLY A 9 -34.92 -14.88 -17.11
C GLY A 9 -34.88 -15.84 -15.90
N VAL A 10 -34.54 -15.29 -14.73
CA VAL A 10 -34.17 -15.99 -13.48
C VAL A 10 -35.37 -16.65 -12.78
N LEU A 11 -35.11 -17.86 -12.26
CA LEU A 11 -35.95 -18.81 -11.51
C LEU A 11 -36.88 -19.72 -12.34
N LEU A 12 -36.31 -20.82 -12.84
CA LEU A 12 -37.07 -22.03 -13.14
C LEU A 12 -36.99 -22.98 -11.94
N THR A 13 -38.03 -23.03 -11.10
CA THR A 13 -38.16 -24.11 -10.11
C THR A 13 -38.60 -25.37 -10.83
N ILE A 14 -37.65 -26.22 -11.25
CA ILE A 14 -37.98 -27.53 -11.79
C ILE A 14 -38.33 -28.45 -10.62
N CYS A 15 -39.62 -28.56 -10.29
CA CYS A 15 -40.12 -29.65 -9.45
C CYS A 15 -40.16 -30.94 -10.29
N LEU A 16 -39.00 -31.58 -10.47
CA LEU A 16 -38.94 -32.97 -10.92
C LEU A 16 -39.34 -33.86 -9.73
N SER A 17 -40.65 -34.06 -9.53
CA SER A 17 -41.08 -35.28 -8.84
C SER A 17 -41.00 -36.42 -9.87
N MET A 18 -40.51 -37.60 -9.46
CA MET A 18 -40.27 -38.76 -10.33
C MET A 18 -41.54 -39.34 -11.02
N LEU A 19 -42.66 -38.62 -11.03
CA LEU A 19 -43.95 -39.01 -11.59
C LEU A 19 -44.63 -37.90 -12.43
N ALA A 20 -44.00 -36.74 -12.66
CA ALA A 20 -44.63 -35.65 -13.38
C ALA A 20 -44.44 -35.76 -14.90
N THR A 21 -45.55 -35.95 -15.64
CA THR A 21 -45.60 -35.91 -17.12
C THR A 21 -45.48 -34.50 -17.71
N ASP A 22 -45.48 -33.48 -16.86
CA ASP A 22 -45.57 -32.08 -17.26
C ASP A 22 -44.49 -31.21 -16.61
N MET A 23 -43.84 -30.37 -17.42
CA MET A 23 -42.96 -29.27 -17.01
C MET A 23 -43.77 -27.97 -16.92
N ILE A 24 -43.66 -27.25 -15.81
CA ILE A 24 -44.35 -25.96 -15.59
C ILE A 24 -43.32 -24.83 -15.67
N VAL A 25 -43.56 -23.84 -16.53
CA VAL A 25 -42.72 -22.65 -16.71
C VAL A 25 -43.55 -21.41 -16.38
N LYS A 26 -43.05 -20.56 -15.47
CA LYS A 26 -43.64 -19.25 -15.15
C LYS A 26 -42.88 -18.15 -15.89
N GLN A 27 -43.57 -17.37 -16.72
CA GLN A 27 -42.99 -16.27 -17.50
C GLN A 27 -42.95 -14.96 -16.70
N LYS A 28 -42.11 -14.00 -17.13
CA LYS A 28 -41.88 -12.69 -16.45
C LYS A 28 -43.16 -11.84 -16.32
N ASN A 29 -44.15 -12.04 -17.19
CA ASN A 29 -45.47 -11.40 -17.15
C ASN A 29 -46.47 -12.09 -16.18
N GLY A 30 -46.04 -13.13 -15.46
CA GLY A 30 -46.89 -13.91 -14.55
C GLY A 30 -47.65 -15.08 -15.21
N GLU A 31 -47.51 -15.25 -16.53
CA GLU A 31 -48.18 -16.32 -17.29
C GLU A 31 -47.54 -17.69 -16.98
N ILE A 32 -48.36 -18.70 -16.71
CA ILE A 32 -47.90 -20.07 -16.42
C ILE A 32 -48.18 -20.94 -17.64
N LYS A 33 -47.13 -21.54 -18.21
CA LYS A 33 -47.23 -22.49 -19.33
C LYS A 33 -46.84 -23.88 -18.89
N LYS A 34 -47.61 -24.88 -19.34
CA LYS A 34 -47.40 -26.30 -19.07
C LYS A 34 -46.94 -26.99 -20.35
N PHE A 35 -45.90 -27.80 -20.26
CA PHE A 35 -45.32 -28.53 -21.39
C PHE A 35 -45.26 -30.02 -21.05
N ASN A 36 -45.61 -30.90 -21.99
CA ASN A 36 -45.38 -32.33 -21.83
C ASN A 36 -43.88 -32.62 -22.01
N VAL A 37 -43.28 -33.33 -21.05
CA VAL A 37 -41.83 -33.62 -21.03
C VAL A 37 -41.40 -34.48 -22.24
N GLU A 38 -42.28 -35.36 -22.74
CA GLU A 38 -41.98 -36.26 -23.87
C GLU A 38 -41.84 -35.52 -25.21
N ASP A 39 -42.32 -34.28 -25.30
CA ASP A 39 -42.26 -33.44 -26.50
C ASP A 39 -41.03 -32.50 -26.55
N VAL A 40 -40.20 -32.50 -25.50
CA VAL A 40 -39.05 -31.59 -25.35
C VAL A 40 -37.74 -32.33 -25.62
N GLU A 41 -37.06 -31.95 -26.70
CA GLU A 41 -35.83 -32.63 -27.14
C GLU A 41 -34.56 -32.03 -26.53
N GLU A 42 -34.60 -30.75 -26.16
CA GLU A 42 -33.48 -29.98 -25.60
C GLU A 42 -34.02 -28.73 -24.89
N VAL A 43 -33.48 -28.41 -23.71
CA VAL A 43 -33.72 -27.14 -23.01
C VAL A 43 -32.46 -26.28 -23.14
N ILE A 44 -32.55 -25.18 -23.88
CA ILE A 44 -31.44 -24.25 -24.06
C ILE A 44 -31.58 -23.12 -23.04
N PHE A 45 -30.64 -23.05 -22.10
CA PHE A 45 -30.52 -21.95 -21.15
C PHE A 45 -29.82 -20.78 -21.84
N ASN A 46 -30.58 -19.76 -22.24
CA ASN A 46 -30.00 -18.47 -22.58
C ASN A 46 -29.90 -17.65 -21.29
N GLU A 47 -28.77 -17.72 -20.59
CA GLU A 47 -28.52 -16.90 -19.40
C GLU A 47 -28.41 -15.39 -19.72
N ASN A 48 -28.34 -15.01 -21.00
CA ASN A 48 -28.12 -13.62 -21.42
C ASN A 48 -29.35 -12.98 -22.09
N SER A 49 -30.30 -12.48 -21.30
CA SER A 49 -31.32 -11.59 -21.86
C SER A 49 -31.78 -10.42 -20.96
N ASN A 50 -30.99 -10.01 -19.98
CA ASN A 50 -31.18 -8.69 -19.33
C ASN A 50 -29.84 -7.94 -19.23
N ILE A 51 -28.98 -8.05 -20.24
CA ILE A 51 -27.95 -7.04 -20.51
C ILE A 51 -28.65 -6.03 -21.45
N PRO A 52 -28.52 -4.70 -21.25
CA PRO A 52 -29.31 -3.71 -21.98
C PRO A 52 -29.21 -3.95 -23.47
N ASN A 53 -30.34 -3.74 -24.15
CA ASN A 53 -30.34 -3.52 -25.57
C ASN A 53 -29.45 -2.29 -25.83
N ASP A 54 -28.40 -2.43 -26.65
CA ASP A 54 -27.37 -1.42 -26.99
C ASP A 54 -27.93 -0.09 -27.58
N SER A 55 -29.25 0.05 -27.62
CA SER A 55 -30.04 1.15 -28.14
C SER A 55 -30.56 2.15 -27.11
N THR A 56 -30.59 1.84 -25.80
CA THR A 56 -31.21 2.75 -24.81
C THR A 56 -30.25 3.88 -24.41
N VAL A 57 -30.64 5.12 -24.72
CA VAL A 57 -29.95 6.33 -24.24
C VAL A 57 -30.49 6.67 -22.86
N VAL A 58 -29.62 6.70 -21.86
CA VAL A 58 -29.97 7.07 -20.48
C VAL A 58 -29.58 8.53 -20.24
N ASP A 59 -30.44 9.31 -19.59
CA ASP A 59 -30.05 10.65 -19.14
C ASP A 59 -29.04 10.53 -17.99
N ALA A 60 -27.90 11.22 -18.09
CA ALA A 60 -26.85 11.15 -17.08
C ALA A 60 -27.35 11.49 -15.66
N SER A 61 -28.33 12.38 -15.56
CA SER A 61 -28.93 12.81 -14.29
C SER A 61 -29.78 11.73 -13.61
N GLU A 62 -30.24 10.74 -14.37
CA GLU A 62 -31.06 9.62 -13.87
C GLU A 62 -30.23 8.35 -13.58
N SER A 63 -28.97 8.34 -14.01
CA SER A 63 -28.06 7.21 -13.84
C SER A 63 -27.45 7.17 -12.44
N PRO A 64 -27.26 5.97 -11.83
CA PRO A 64 -26.49 5.82 -10.60
C PRO A 64 -24.97 6.02 -10.80
N LEU A 65 -24.52 6.28 -12.03
CA LEU A 65 -23.13 6.40 -12.42
C LEU A 65 -22.72 7.86 -12.63
N ASN A 66 -21.45 8.15 -12.33
CA ASN A 66 -20.77 9.38 -12.70
C ASN A 66 -20.04 9.19 -14.03
N PHE A 67 -20.00 10.24 -14.83
CA PHE A 67 -19.46 10.22 -16.17
C PHE A 67 -18.51 11.40 -16.42
N SER A 68 -17.53 11.21 -17.30
CA SER A 68 -16.68 12.28 -17.83
C SER A 68 -16.57 12.19 -19.35
N ILE A 69 -16.71 13.33 -20.03
CA ILE A 69 -16.56 13.43 -21.48
C ILE A 69 -15.06 13.47 -21.81
N LYS A 70 -14.62 12.58 -22.68
CA LYS A 70 -13.24 12.51 -23.17
C LYS A 70 -13.04 13.41 -24.41
N PRO A 71 -11.78 13.79 -24.74
CA PRO A 71 -11.48 14.63 -25.90
C PRO A 71 -11.96 14.05 -27.25
N ASP A 72 -12.10 12.74 -27.35
CA ASP A 72 -12.57 12.02 -28.54
C ASP A 72 -14.11 11.99 -28.69
N SER A 73 -14.85 12.76 -27.88
CA SER A 73 -16.31 12.77 -27.83
C SER A 73 -16.96 11.45 -27.41
N THR A 74 -16.24 10.59 -26.68
CA THR A 74 -16.80 9.46 -25.95
C THR A 74 -16.84 9.74 -24.44
N VAL A 75 -17.47 8.87 -23.67
CA VAL A 75 -17.65 9.03 -22.22
C VAL A 75 -17.01 7.87 -21.45
N GLU A 76 -16.40 8.20 -20.32
CA GLU A 76 -15.85 7.26 -19.34
C GLU A 76 -16.70 7.26 -18.07
N VAL A 77 -16.95 6.07 -17.50
CA VAL A 77 -17.55 5.90 -16.17
C VAL A 77 -16.49 6.20 -15.11
N THR A 78 -16.74 7.20 -14.26
CA THR A 78 -15.77 7.68 -13.25
C THR A 78 -16.13 7.32 -11.82
N GLY A 79 -17.33 6.78 -11.59
CA GLY A 79 -17.79 6.44 -10.25
C GLY A 79 -19.24 5.99 -10.20
N VAL A 80 -19.67 5.65 -8.99
CA VAL A 80 -21.08 5.37 -8.64
C VAL A 80 -21.51 6.39 -7.58
N ASN A 81 -22.58 7.15 -7.86
CA ASN A 81 -23.09 8.22 -6.99
C ASN A 81 -24.21 7.76 -6.02
N LYS A 82 -24.77 6.57 -6.24
CA LYS A 82 -25.86 6.01 -5.45
C LYS A 82 -25.61 4.55 -5.15
N ASP A 83 -25.67 4.18 -3.86
CA ASP A 83 -25.59 2.80 -3.44
C ASP A 83 -26.68 1.97 -4.12
N SER A 84 -26.25 0.98 -4.89
CA SER A 84 -27.11 0.13 -5.71
C SER A 84 -26.61 -1.31 -5.63
N GLU A 85 -27.52 -2.26 -5.47
CA GLU A 85 -27.17 -3.69 -5.42
C GLU A 85 -26.86 -4.27 -6.80
N SER A 86 -27.44 -3.70 -7.84
CA SER A 86 -27.21 -4.07 -9.23
C SER A 86 -27.02 -2.83 -10.06
N ILE A 87 -25.97 -2.81 -10.89
CA ILE A 87 -25.67 -1.70 -11.79
C ILE A 87 -25.57 -2.22 -13.22
N GLU A 88 -26.14 -1.47 -14.12
CA GLU A 88 -26.10 -1.70 -15.55
C GLU A 88 -25.47 -0.48 -16.22
N ILE A 89 -24.31 -0.68 -16.86
CA ILE A 89 -23.63 0.42 -17.53
C ILE A 89 -24.36 0.69 -18.86
N PRO A 90 -24.88 1.91 -19.09
CA PRO A 90 -25.56 2.22 -20.33
C PRO A 90 -24.54 2.38 -21.47
N SER A 91 -24.84 1.84 -22.66
CA SER A 91 -23.96 2.03 -23.83
C SER A 91 -23.90 3.46 -24.33
N LYS A 92 -24.97 4.23 -24.09
CA LYS A 92 -25.11 5.63 -24.48
C LYS A 92 -25.73 6.45 -23.36
N VAL A 93 -25.19 7.66 -23.18
CA VAL A 93 -25.64 8.60 -22.16
C VAL A 93 -25.90 9.97 -22.79
N LYS A 94 -26.93 10.66 -22.31
CA LYS A 94 -27.24 12.04 -22.68
C LYS A 94 -26.70 12.99 -21.61
N ILE A 95 -25.85 13.95 -22.00
CA ILE A 95 -25.28 15.00 -21.15
C ILE A 95 -25.53 16.33 -21.86
N ASP A 96 -26.19 17.28 -21.18
CA ASP A 96 -26.51 18.61 -21.71
C ASP A 96 -27.18 18.58 -23.10
N GLY A 97 -28.11 17.64 -23.31
CA GLY A 97 -28.83 17.52 -24.57
C GLY A 97 -28.14 16.69 -25.65
N LYS A 98 -26.83 16.39 -25.50
CA LYS A 98 -26.04 15.64 -26.49
C LYS A 98 -25.86 14.19 -26.06
N VAL A 99 -25.92 13.27 -27.02
CA VAL A 99 -25.73 11.82 -26.80
C VAL A 99 -24.27 11.44 -27.03
N TYR A 100 -23.73 10.66 -26.10
CA TYR A 100 -22.36 10.16 -26.13
C TYR A 100 -22.35 8.64 -25.96
N THR A 101 -21.40 7.96 -26.60
CA THR A 101 -21.12 6.54 -26.35
C THR A 101 -20.28 6.40 -25.08
N VAL A 102 -20.70 5.55 -24.16
CA VAL A 102 -19.90 5.16 -22.98
C VAL A 102 -18.99 4.02 -23.40
N ASN A 103 -17.68 4.22 -23.39
CA ASN A 103 -16.73 3.24 -23.92
C ASN A 103 -15.63 2.81 -22.95
N SER A 104 -15.58 3.40 -21.75
CA SER A 104 -14.52 3.11 -20.81
C SER A 104 -14.94 3.19 -19.34
N ILE A 105 -14.21 2.48 -18.48
CA ILE A 105 -14.36 2.50 -17.02
C ILE A 105 -13.04 2.96 -16.42
N LYS A 106 -13.08 4.07 -15.67
CA LYS A 106 -11.92 4.69 -15.03
C LYS A 106 -11.41 3.84 -13.86
N TYR A 107 -10.15 4.04 -13.50
CA TYR A 107 -9.59 3.54 -12.25
C TYR A 107 -10.51 3.87 -11.07
N SER A 108 -10.68 2.90 -10.19
CA SER A 108 -11.50 3.00 -8.98
C SER A 108 -12.98 3.36 -9.14
N ALA A 109 -13.53 3.35 -10.36
CA ALA A 109 -14.94 3.73 -10.59
C ALA A 109 -15.94 2.89 -9.77
N PHE A 110 -15.59 1.63 -9.50
CA PHE A 110 -16.38 0.70 -8.71
C PHE A 110 -15.66 0.22 -7.44
N SER A 111 -14.65 0.95 -6.94
CA SER A 111 -13.99 0.57 -5.68
C SER A 111 -14.92 0.82 -4.49
N TRP A 112 -14.78 0.00 -3.45
CA TRP A 112 -15.45 0.13 -2.15
C TRP A 112 -16.99 0.20 -2.24
N LYS A 113 -17.58 -0.38 -3.28
CA LYS A 113 -19.04 -0.45 -3.45
C LYS A 113 -19.58 -1.63 -2.67
N ARG A 114 -19.68 -1.44 -1.36
CA ARG A 114 -20.07 -2.46 -0.36
C ARG A 114 -21.51 -2.95 -0.46
N SER A 115 -22.34 -2.33 -1.29
CA SER A 115 -23.71 -2.77 -1.58
C SER A 115 -23.83 -3.48 -2.93
N LEU A 116 -22.87 -3.26 -3.85
CA LEU A 116 -22.95 -3.79 -5.22
C LEU A 116 -22.77 -5.31 -5.20
N THR A 117 -23.69 -6.03 -5.86
CA THR A 117 -23.70 -7.48 -6.00
C THR A 117 -23.58 -7.94 -7.46
N THR A 118 -24.09 -7.16 -8.40
CA THR A 118 -24.03 -7.46 -9.84
C THR A 118 -23.67 -6.22 -10.65
N LEU A 119 -22.79 -6.39 -11.64
CA LEU A 119 -22.47 -5.36 -12.63
C LEU A 119 -22.64 -5.92 -14.05
N GLU A 120 -23.39 -5.21 -14.88
CA GLU A 120 -23.58 -5.53 -16.30
C GLU A 120 -22.75 -4.57 -17.18
N ILE A 121 -21.87 -5.13 -18.01
CA ILE A 121 -20.97 -4.42 -18.93
C ILE A 121 -21.47 -4.58 -20.38
N PRO A 122 -21.83 -3.50 -21.09
CA PRO A 122 -22.30 -3.56 -22.48
C PRO A 122 -21.15 -3.75 -23.48
N SER A 123 -21.47 -3.99 -24.75
CA SER A 123 -20.48 -4.16 -25.83
C SER A 123 -19.74 -2.88 -26.19
N SER A 124 -20.29 -1.71 -25.85
CA SER A 124 -19.64 -0.41 -26.08
C SER A 124 -18.39 -0.19 -25.22
N ILE A 125 -18.27 -0.87 -24.06
CA ILE A 125 -17.08 -0.80 -23.21
C ILE A 125 -15.93 -1.54 -23.86
N THR A 126 -14.96 -0.77 -24.32
CA THR A 126 -13.76 -1.26 -25.01
C THR A 126 -12.49 -1.06 -24.18
N SER A 127 -12.56 -0.34 -23.06
CA SER A 127 -11.44 -0.15 -22.15
C SER A 127 -11.89 -0.14 -20.69
N ILE A 128 -11.27 -0.98 -19.87
CA ILE A 128 -11.41 -1.00 -18.41
C ILE A 128 -10.01 -0.71 -17.87
N ALA A 129 -9.89 0.32 -17.03
CA ALA A 129 -8.62 0.66 -16.41
C ALA A 129 -8.03 -0.56 -15.69
N GLU A 130 -6.72 -0.78 -15.81
CA GLU A 130 -6.09 -1.95 -15.21
C GLU A 130 -6.03 -1.87 -13.69
N SER A 131 -6.20 -0.70 -13.07
CA SER A 131 -5.96 -0.50 -11.64
C SER A 131 -7.22 -0.41 -10.77
N SER A 132 -7.35 -1.35 -9.82
CA SER A 132 -8.25 -1.34 -8.65
C SER A 132 -9.70 -0.92 -8.92
N VAL A 133 -10.21 -1.15 -10.14
CA VAL A 133 -11.57 -0.74 -10.55
C VAL A 133 -12.63 -1.30 -9.61
N PHE A 134 -12.44 -2.52 -9.10
CA PHE A 134 -13.39 -3.23 -8.26
C PHE A 134 -12.90 -3.47 -6.82
N SER A 135 -11.72 -2.97 -6.45
CA SER A 135 -11.10 -3.19 -5.13
C SER A 135 -12.03 -2.84 -3.97
N GLY A 136 -12.16 -3.73 -2.98
CA GLY A 136 -12.95 -3.51 -1.77
C GLY A 136 -14.47 -3.60 -1.98
N SER A 137 -14.94 -4.02 -3.16
CA SER A 137 -16.35 -4.29 -3.45
C SER A 137 -16.74 -5.71 -3.04
N SER A 138 -16.57 -6.00 -1.76
CA SER A 138 -16.64 -7.34 -1.15
C SER A 138 -17.99 -8.08 -1.23
N LYS A 139 -19.04 -7.44 -1.76
CA LYS A 139 -20.33 -8.08 -2.03
C LYS A 139 -20.57 -8.37 -3.52
N LEU A 140 -19.72 -7.91 -4.42
CA LEU A 140 -19.86 -8.10 -5.85
C LEU A 140 -19.70 -9.58 -6.17
N LYS A 141 -20.75 -10.24 -6.62
CA LYS A 141 -20.77 -11.68 -6.93
C LYS A 141 -20.55 -11.95 -8.41
N SER A 142 -20.98 -11.03 -9.27
CA SER A 142 -20.92 -11.23 -10.71
C SER A 142 -20.66 -9.94 -11.47
N ILE A 143 -19.66 -9.97 -12.34
CA ILE A 143 -19.46 -9.03 -13.44
C ILE A 143 -19.83 -9.76 -14.72
N ASN A 144 -20.91 -9.33 -15.35
CA ASN A 144 -21.44 -9.92 -16.56
C ASN A 144 -21.09 -9.03 -17.75
N VAL A 145 -20.84 -9.63 -18.91
CA VAL A 145 -20.38 -8.92 -20.12
C VAL A 145 -21.25 -9.33 -21.29
N ALA A 146 -21.70 -8.35 -22.08
CA ALA A 146 -22.42 -8.57 -23.31
C ALA A 146 -21.68 -9.54 -24.25
N SER A 147 -22.38 -10.51 -24.83
CA SER A 147 -21.75 -11.58 -25.61
C SER A 147 -20.99 -11.08 -26.86
N ASP A 148 -21.44 -9.95 -27.41
CA ASP A 148 -20.88 -9.24 -28.55
C ASP A 148 -19.79 -8.21 -28.15
N ASN A 149 -19.44 -8.08 -26.87
CA ASN A 149 -18.34 -7.22 -26.46
C ASN A 149 -17.04 -7.65 -27.16
N PRO A 150 -16.28 -6.72 -27.77
CA PRO A 150 -15.10 -7.07 -28.57
C PRO A 150 -13.87 -7.45 -27.73
N ASN A 151 -13.77 -6.96 -26.49
CA ASN A 151 -12.52 -6.99 -25.71
C ASN A 151 -12.60 -7.83 -24.44
N TYR A 152 -13.81 -8.05 -23.92
CA TYR A 152 -14.04 -8.68 -22.63
C TYR A 152 -15.02 -9.84 -22.73
N SER A 153 -14.96 -10.74 -21.76
CA SER A 153 -15.94 -11.80 -21.58
C SER A 153 -16.12 -12.10 -20.09
N SER A 154 -17.24 -12.75 -19.76
CA SER A 154 -17.49 -13.23 -18.40
C SER A 154 -17.77 -14.74 -18.42
N VAL A 155 -17.32 -15.43 -17.38
CA VAL A 155 -17.65 -16.83 -17.09
C VAL A 155 -17.92 -16.93 -15.60
N ASP A 156 -19.11 -17.40 -15.24
CA ASP A 156 -19.55 -17.54 -13.84
C ASP A 156 -19.38 -16.23 -13.02
N GLY A 157 -19.60 -15.09 -13.66
CA GLY A 157 -19.47 -13.77 -13.06
C GLY A 157 -18.02 -13.24 -12.93
N VAL A 158 -17.01 -14.01 -13.35
CA VAL A 158 -15.60 -13.58 -13.37
C VAL A 158 -15.29 -12.86 -14.68
N LEU A 159 -14.58 -11.73 -14.59
CA LEU A 159 -14.22 -10.91 -15.73
C LEU A 159 -12.88 -11.34 -16.35
N TYR A 160 -12.90 -11.58 -17.66
CA TYR A 160 -11.73 -11.94 -18.46
C TYR A 160 -11.57 -10.99 -19.66
N ASN A 161 -10.41 -11.06 -20.32
CA ASN A 161 -10.32 -10.63 -21.71
C ASN A 161 -11.17 -11.53 -22.64
N LYS A 162 -11.34 -11.13 -23.90
CA LYS A 162 -12.29 -11.77 -24.83
C LYS A 162 -12.01 -13.27 -25.06
N ASP A 163 -10.74 -13.62 -25.20
CA ASP A 163 -10.23 -14.97 -25.45
C ASP A 163 -10.04 -15.79 -24.16
N LYS A 164 -10.29 -15.20 -22.97
CA LYS A 164 -10.20 -15.85 -21.65
C LYS A 164 -8.79 -16.36 -21.31
N THR A 165 -7.78 -15.67 -21.82
CA THR A 165 -6.37 -15.93 -21.53
C THR A 165 -5.83 -15.09 -20.37
N LYS A 166 -6.50 -13.98 -20.02
CA LYS A 166 -6.19 -13.11 -18.88
C LYS A 166 -7.40 -12.98 -17.96
N ILE A 167 -7.23 -13.30 -16.68
CA ILE A 167 -8.20 -12.91 -15.64
C ILE A 167 -7.99 -11.43 -15.35
N ILE A 168 -9.08 -10.65 -15.40
CA ILE A 168 -9.06 -9.21 -15.10
C ILE A 168 -9.58 -8.98 -13.69
N CYS A 169 -10.66 -9.64 -13.28
CA CYS A 169 -11.21 -9.51 -11.93
C CYS A 169 -12.03 -10.74 -11.55
N VAL A 170 -11.70 -11.32 -10.40
CA VAL A 170 -12.54 -12.22 -9.63
C VAL A 170 -13.28 -11.36 -8.59
N PRO A 171 -14.61 -11.25 -8.68
CA PRO A 171 -15.37 -10.42 -7.77
C PRO A 171 -15.20 -10.81 -6.28
N GLY A 172 -15.05 -9.82 -5.40
CA GLY A 172 -14.84 -10.03 -3.96
C GLY A 172 -15.99 -10.71 -3.21
N GLY A 173 -17.16 -10.86 -3.82
CA GLY A 173 -18.28 -11.65 -3.29
C GLY A 173 -18.17 -13.16 -3.57
N ILE A 174 -17.23 -13.60 -4.42
CA ILE A 174 -16.89 -15.01 -4.62
C ILE A 174 -16.05 -15.48 -3.42
N ARG A 175 -16.44 -16.61 -2.82
CA ARG A 175 -15.86 -17.10 -1.55
C ARG A 175 -15.41 -18.55 -1.63
N GLY A 176 -14.46 -18.89 -0.77
CA GLY A 176 -13.94 -20.25 -0.65
C GLY A 176 -12.80 -20.51 -1.63
N ASP A 177 -12.74 -21.74 -2.16
CA ASP A 177 -11.69 -22.16 -3.07
C ASP A 177 -12.00 -21.74 -4.50
N PHE A 178 -11.00 -21.19 -5.19
CA PHE A 178 -11.10 -20.81 -6.59
C PHE A 178 -10.07 -21.58 -7.44
N THR A 179 -10.50 -22.09 -8.59
CA THR A 179 -9.60 -22.75 -9.55
C THR A 179 -9.53 -21.93 -10.82
N ILE A 180 -8.34 -21.45 -11.17
CA ILE A 180 -8.12 -20.71 -12.39
C ILE A 180 -8.26 -21.67 -13.59
N PRO A 181 -9.06 -21.34 -14.64
CA PRO A 181 -9.18 -22.17 -15.83
C PRO A 181 -7.86 -22.35 -16.58
N SER A 182 -7.64 -23.51 -17.21
CA SER A 182 -6.42 -23.81 -17.97
C SER A 182 -6.24 -23.00 -19.26
N SER A 183 -7.25 -22.23 -19.68
CA SER A 183 -7.11 -21.26 -20.78
C SER A 183 -6.31 -20.02 -20.36
N VAL A 184 -6.21 -19.75 -19.05
CA VAL A 184 -5.58 -18.55 -18.52
C VAL A 184 -4.07 -18.72 -18.51
N ASN A 185 -3.36 -17.77 -19.11
CA ASN A 185 -1.90 -17.64 -19.05
C ASN A 185 -1.42 -16.43 -18.24
N CYS A 186 -2.31 -15.49 -17.93
CA CYS A 186 -1.96 -14.25 -17.25
C CYS A 186 -2.99 -13.92 -16.16
N ILE A 187 -2.51 -13.64 -14.94
CA ILE A 187 -3.33 -13.06 -13.88
C ILE A 187 -3.10 -11.55 -13.89
N GLY A 188 -4.16 -10.78 -14.12
CA GLY A 188 -4.11 -9.34 -14.27
C GLY A 188 -3.84 -8.57 -12.97
N TYR A 189 -3.67 -7.26 -13.14
CA TYR A 189 -3.52 -6.31 -12.03
C TYR A 189 -4.71 -6.43 -11.07
N SER A 190 -4.44 -6.57 -9.77
CA SER A 190 -5.47 -6.68 -8.73
C SER A 190 -6.57 -7.71 -8.99
N ALA A 191 -6.31 -8.74 -9.81
CA ALA A 191 -7.34 -9.65 -10.28
C ALA A 191 -8.10 -10.37 -9.15
N PHE A 192 -7.45 -10.57 -8.01
CA PHE A 192 -7.99 -11.22 -6.80
C PHE A 192 -7.93 -10.28 -5.59
N GLU A 193 -7.86 -8.96 -5.78
CA GLU A 193 -7.71 -7.97 -4.70
C GLU A 193 -8.99 -7.88 -3.84
N ASP A 194 -9.18 -8.82 -2.89
CA ASP A 194 -10.23 -8.82 -1.87
C ASP A 194 -10.03 -9.95 -0.84
N ASP A 195 -10.72 -9.85 0.30
CA ASP A 195 -10.55 -10.74 1.47
C ASP A 195 -11.58 -11.89 1.55
N SER A 196 -11.80 -12.62 0.46
CA SER A 196 -12.89 -13.62 0.41
C SER A 196 -12.49 -15.05 0.07
N LEU A 197 -11.32 -15.24 -0.53
CA LEU A 197 -10.87 -16.55 -1.00
C LEU A 197 -9.98 -17.24 0.04
N THR A 198 -10.22 -18.54 0.24
CA THR A 198 -9.44 -19.40 1.16
C THR A 198 -8.25 -20.04 0.46
N SER A 199 -8.38 -20.36 -0.83
CA SER A 199 -7.30 -20.89 -1.65
C SER A 199 -7.53 -20.56 -3.13
N VAL A 200 -6.43 -20.42 -3.87
CA VAL A 200 -6.46 -20.27 -5.33
C VAL A 200 -5.54 -21.31 -5.96
N LYS A 201 -6.08 -22.14 -6.85
CA LYS A 201 -5.31 -23.11 -7.63
C LYS A 201 -4.87 -22.48 -8.96
N ILE A 202 -3.56 -22.29 -9.12
CA ILE A 202 -2.95 -21.75 -10.33
C ILE A 202 -2.54 -22.91 -11.26
N PRO A 203 -3.10 -23.03 -12.48
CA PRO A 203 -2.74 -24.08 -13.43
C PRO A 203 -1.37 -23.80 -14.08
N SER A 204 -0.76 -24.84 -14.64
CA SER A 204 0.53 -24.75 -15.34
C SER A 204 0.49 -23.95 -16.65
N SER A 205 -0.68 -23.46 -17.07
CA SER A 205 -0.81 -22.54 -18.20
C SER A 205 -0.42 -21.10 -17.84
N VAL A 206 -0.47 -20.73 -16.54
CA VAL A 206 -0.15 -19.39 -16.06
C VAL A 206 1.36 -19.16 -16.09
N THR A 207 1.78 -18.08 -16.76
CA THR A 207 3.17 -17.66 -16.86
C THR A 207 3.46 -16.33 -16.16
N LYS A 208 2.42 -15.51 -15.94
CA LYS A 208 2.53 -14.17 -15.35
C LYS A 208 1.50 -13.93 -14.23
N ILE A 209 1.98 -13.36 -13.13
CA ILE A 209 1.18 -12.82 -12.02
C ILE A 209 1.41 -11.30 -11.94
N GLY A 210 0.35 -10.52 -12.18
CA GLY A 210 0.42 -9.07 -12.29
C GLY A 210 0.56 -8.31 -10.96
N ILE A 211 0.79 -7.00 -11.06
CA ILE A 211 0.89 -6.08 -9.92
C ILE A 211 -0.34 -6.22 -9.03
N TYR A 212 -0.13 -6.36 -7.72
CA TYR A 212 -1.18 -6.52 -6.71
C TYR A 212 -2.19 -7.66 -6.96
N ALA A 213 -1.88 -8.64 -7.82
CA ALA A 213 -2.82 -9.67 -8.25
C ALA A 213 -3.59 -10.34 -7.11
N PHE A 214 -2.96 -10.62 -5.97
CA PHE A 214 -3.54 -11.19 -4.75
C PHE A 214 -3.44 -10.25 -3.55
N CYS A 215 -3.21 -8.95 -3.78
CA CYS A 215 -3.07 -7.99 -2.69
C CYS A 215 -4.33 -7.98 -1.81
N GLY A 216 -4.17 -8.08 -0.49
CA GLY A 216 -5.29 -8.04 0.43
C GLY A 216 -6.12 -9.33 0.50
N CYS A 217 -5.66 -10.46 -0.03
CA CYS A 217 -6.23 -11.78 0.27
C CYS A 217 -5.93 -12.18 1.73
N GLN A 218 -6.63 -11.59 2.71
CA GLN A 218 -6.28 -11.68 4.12
C GLN A 218 -6.62 -13.03 4.76
N ILE A 219 -7.56 -13.81 4.22
CA ILE A 219 -7.90 -15.17 4.71
C ILE A 219 -6.89 -16.24 4.27
N MET A 220 -6.30 -16.10 3.07
CA MET A 220 -5.44 -17.13 2.49
C MET A 220 -4.15 -17.32 3.30
N LYS A 221 -3.84 -18.57 3.67
CA LYS A 221 -2.65 -18.89 4.49
C LYS A 221 -1.40 -19.21 3.67
N SER A 222 -1.59 -19.76 2.49
CA SER A 222 -0.51 -20.10 1.58
C SER A 222 -0.99 -20.11 0.14
N ILE A 223 -0.05 -19.96 -0.79
CA ILE A 223 -0.31 -20.09 -2.22
C ILE A 223 0.78 -20.94 -2.89
N ASP A 224 0.37 -21.83 -3.79
CA ASP A 224 1.27 -22.67 -4.58
C ASP A 224 1.45 -22.07 -5.98
N ILE A 225 2.69 -21.74 -6.33
CA ILE A 225 3.07 -21.15 -7.61
C ILE A 225 3.76 -22.22 -8.48
N PRO A 226 3.20 -22.56 -9.66
CA PRO A 226 3.76 -23.61 -10.52
C PRO A 226 5.05 -23.16 -11.20
N ALA A 227 5.82 -24.13 -11.72
CA ALA A 227 7.09 -23.89 -12.41
C ALA A 227 6.94 -23.05 -13.68
N SER A 228 5.74 -23.01 -14.27
CA SER A 228 5.40 -22.23 -15.46
C SER A 228 5.41 -20.71 -15.20
N VAL A 229 5.25 -20.27 -13.94
CA VAL A 229 5.23 -18.84 -13.61
C VAL A 229 6.66 -18.31 -13.65
N THR A 230 6.94 -17.52 -14.68
CA THR A 230 8.24 -16.89 -14.92
C THR A 230 8.27 -15.42 -14.54
N GLU A 231 7.10 -14.81 -14.32
CA GLU A 231 6.96 -13.39 -13.99
C GLU A 231 5.96 -13.19 -12.83
N ILE A 232 6.42 -12.52 -11.78
CA ILE A 232 5.62 -12.07 -10.63
C ILE A 232 5.95 -10.60 -10.47
N GLU A 233 4.96 -9.72 -10.56
CA GLU A 233 5.14 -8.28 -10.45
C GLU A 233 5.00 -7.78 -9.00
N ASP A 234 5.33 -6.50 -8.79
CA ASP A 234 5.43 -5.88 -7.46
C ASP A 234 4.10 -5.93 -6.69
N GLY A 235 4.21 -6.17 -5.37
CA GLY A 235 3.08 -6.22 -4.47
C GLY A 235 2.06 -7.34 -4.72
N ALA A 236 2.34 -8.32 -5.59
CA ALA A 236 1.40 -9.38 -5.94
C ALA A 236 0.76 -10.07 -4.72
N PHE A 237 1.48 -10.19 -3.59
CA PHE A 237 1.01 -10.81 -2.35
C PHE A 237 0.98 -9.86 -1.14
N ALA A 238 1.01 -8.55 -1.38
CA ALA A 238 0.99 -7.55 -0.30
C ALA A 238 -0.30 -7.66 0.54
N ARG A 239 -0.24 -7.29 1.83
CA ARG A 239 -1.40 -7.26 2.75
C ARG A 239 -2.20 -8.57 2.88
N CYS A 240 -1.63 -9.72 2.51
CA CYS A 240 -2.24 -11.03 2.77
C CYS A 240 -2.00 -11.42 4.24
N SER A 241 -2.73 -10.82 5.17
CA SER A 241 -2.38 -10.79 6.60
C SER A 241 -2.30 -12.17 7.29
N ASN A 242 -2.98 -13.21 6.81
CA ASN A 242 -2.82 -14.57 7.34
C ASN A 242 -1.85 -15.45 6.53
N MET A 243 -1.28 -14.91 5.44
CA MET A 243 -0.36 -15.66 4.60
C MET A 243 0.98 -15.79 5.31
N THR A 244 1.41 -17.02 5.51
CA THR A 244 2.68 -17.37 6.17
C THR A 244 3.66 -18.03 5.20
N ASN A 245 3.19 -18.52 4.05
CA ASN A 245 4.01 -19.21 3.08
C ASN A 245 3.60 -18.87 1.63
N ILE A 246 4.58 -18.51 0.81
CA ILE A 246 4.49 -18.56 -0.65
C ILE A 246 5.31 -19.78 -1.10
N ASN A 247 4.65 -20.78 -1.67
CA ASN A 247 5.30 -22.01 -2.11
C ASN A 247 5.63 -21.91 -3.59
N ILE A 248 6.87 -22.18 -3.96
CA ILE A 248 7.33 -22.21 -5.35
C ILE A 248 7.65 -23.66 -5.73
N ALA A 249 7.19 -24.11 -6.90
CA ALA A 249 7.57 -25.41 -7.45
C ALA A 249 9.11 -25.56 -7.52
N SER A 250 9.65 -26.71 -7.10
CA SER A 250 11.10 -26.90 -6.95
C SER A 250 11.91 -26.70 -8.24
N ASP A 251 11.28 -26.97 -9.38
CA ASP A 251 11.82 -26.83 -10.73
C ASP A 251 11.51 -25.47 -11.38
N ASN A 252 10.93 -24.52 -10.65
CA ASN A 252 10.71 -23.16 -11.17
C ASN A 252 12.07 -22.52 -11.54
N PRO A 253 12.20 -21.93 -12.76
CA PRO A 253 13.49 -21.42 -13.24
C PRO A 253 13.89 -20.08 -12.61
N ASN A 254 12.93 -19.26 -12.18
CA ASN A 254 13.17 -17.85 -11.86
C ASN A 254 13.04 -17.51 -10.37
N PHE A 255 12.31 -18.33 -9.62
CA PHE A 255 11.95 -18.05 -8.23
C PHE A 255 12.31 -19.21 -7.31
N ILE A 256 12.47 -18.87 -6.04
CA ILE A 256 12.63 -19.82 -4.95
C ILE A 256 11.92 -19.27 -3.70
N THR A 257 11.48 -20.17 -2.84
CA THR A 257 11.04 -19.81 -1.50
C THR A 257 12.06 -20.27 -0.47
N VAL A 258 12.36 -19.44 0.51
CA VAL A 258 13.19 -19.79 1.67
C VAL A 258 12.39 -19.41 2.90
N ASP A 259 12.07 -20.41 3.74
CA ASP A 259 11.24 -20.24 4.94
C ASP A 259 9.90 -19.50 4.66
N GLY A 260 9.31 -19.78 3.49
CA GLY A 260 8.03 -19.18 3.05
C GLY A 260 8.16 -17.80 2.39
N VAL A 261 9.35 -17.18 2.41
CA VAL A 261 9.64 -15.88 1.78
C VAL A 261 10.07 -16.07 0.33
N LEU A 262 9.52 -15.23 -0.56
CA LEU A 262 9.76 -15.29 -2.00
C LEU A 262 10.99 -14.49 -2.42
N TYR A 263 11.88 -15.14 -3.16
CA TYR A 263 13.07 -14.54 -3.76
C TYR A 263 13.17 -14.88 -5.25
N ASN A 264 14.03 -14.16 -5.97
CA ASN A 264 14.55 -14.65 -7.24
C ASN A 264 15.43 -15.90 -7.02
N LYS A 265 15.68 -16.68 -8.09
CA LYS A 265 16.36 -17.98 -8.01
C LYS A 265 17.73 -17.92 -7.31
N ASP A 266 18.46 -16.84 -7.54
CA ASP A 266 19.81 -16.64 -6.99
C ASP A 266 19.81 -16.01 -5.58
N THR A 267 18.63 -15.72 -5.02
CA THR A 267 18.43 -15.06 -3.71
C THR A 267 19.04 -13.66 -3.58
N THR A 268 19.33 -13.02 -4.71
CA THR A 268 19.86 -11.64 -4.76
C THR A 268 18.77 -10.57 -4.73
N GLU A 269 17.51 -10.96 -4.87
CA GLU A 269 16.36 -10.06 -4.84
C GLU A 269 15.27 -10.65 -3.96
N LEU A 270 14.85 -9.89 -2.95
CA LEU A 270 13.69 -10.21 -2.11
C LEU A 270 12.44 -9.66 -2.80
N ILE A 271 11.52 -10.56 -3.12
CA ILE A 271 10.32 -10.25 -3.91
C ILE A 271 9.12 -10.00 -3.01
N SER A 272 8.87 -10.89 -2.04
CA SER A 272 7.74 -10.73 -1.12
C SER A 272 7.94 -11.50 0.17
N VAL A 273 7.64 -10.83 1.29
CA VAL A 273 7.53 -11.44 2.62
C VAL A 273 6.05 -11.61 2.93
N PRO A 274 5.57 -12.83 3.20
CA PRO A 274 4.20 -13.06 3.62
C PRO A 274 3.84 -12.23 4.86
N ALA A 275 2.72 -11.51 4.79
CA ALA A 275 2.36 -10.52 5.81
C ALA A 275 2.00 -11.13 7.18
N GLY A 276 1.64 -12.41 7.21
CA GLY A 276 1.37 -13.17 8.44
C GLY A 276 2.62 -13.70 9.15
N ILE A 277 3.83 -13.42 8.65
CA ILE A 277 5.07 -13.67 9.39
C ILE A 277 5.23 -12.58 10.48
N GLU A 278 5.46 -13.02 11.71
CA GLU A 278 5.59 -12.15 12.89
C GLU A 278 7.02 -12.21 13.48
N GLY A 279 7.31 -11.29 14.40
CA GLY A 279 8.57 -11.25 15.13
C GLY A 279 9.70 -10.54 14.38
N LYS A 280 10.93 -11.05 14.49
CA LYS A 280 12.11 -10.43 13.91
C LYS A 280 12.49 -11.09 12.59
N PHE A 281 12.73 -10.29 11.56
CA PHE A 281 13.21 -10.75 10.27
C PHE A 281 14.56 -10.14 9.93
N VAL A 282 15.49 -10.98 9.47
CA VAL A 282 16.80 -10.54 8.98
C VAL A 282 16.85 -10.85 7.49
N VAL A 283 16.93 -9.81 6.67
CA VAL A 283 17.10 -9.97 5.23
C VAL A 283 18.46 -10.66 4.99
N PRO A 284 18.54 -11.75 4.21
CA PRO A 284 19.80 -12.45 3.96
C PRO A 284 20.85 -11.56 3.27
N SER A 285 22.14 -11.76 3.58
CA SER A 285 23.25 -10.98 3.00
C SER A 285 23.50 -11.26 1.50
N THR A 286 22.87 -12.30 0.96
CA THR A 286 22.81 -12.55 -0.49
C THR A 286 21.98 -11.49 -1.21
N VAL A 287 20.95 -10.94 -0.56
CA VAL A 287 20.03 -9.95 -1.12
C VAL A 287 20.76 -8.64 -1.41
N LYS A 288 20.54 -8.13 -2.63
CA LYS A 288 21.06 -6.88 -3.18
C LYS A 288 19.95 -5.86 -3.46
N SER A 289 18.75 -6.33 -3.79
CA SER A 289 17.56 -5.50 -3.98
C SER A 289 16.36 -6.04 -3.21
N ILE A 290 15.52 -5.12 -2.75
CA ILE A 290 14.20 -5.39 -2.16
C ILE A 290 13.16 -4.80 -3.11
N ARG A 291 12.22 -5.59 -3.60
CA ARG A 291 11.17 -5.10 -4.52
C ARG A 291 10.15 -4.21 -3.82
N GLY A 292 9.40 -3.45 -4.63
CA GLY A 292 8.32 -2.61 -4.14
C GLY A 292 7.25 -3.45 -3.44
N TRP A 293 6.70 -2.88 -2.37
CA TRP A 293 5.59 -3.45 -1.59
C TRP A 293 5.88 -4.81 -0.95
N SER A 294 7.14 -5.23 -0.89
CA SER A 294 7.55 -6.59 -0.47
C SER A 294 7.27 -6.91 0.99
N PHE A 295 7.27 -5.92 1.90
CA PHE A 295 6.89 -6.05 3.31
C PHE A 295 5.56 -5.35 3.63
N TRP A 296 4.79 -4.93 2.62
CA TRP A 296 3.59 -4.15 2.85
C TRP A 296 2.54 -4.94 3.64
N GLY A 297 2.25 -4.44 4.85
CA GLY A 297 1.31 -5.05 5.78
C GLY A 297 1.89 -6.15 6.66
N SER A 298 3.22 -6.30 6.70
CA SER A 298 3.87 -7.31 7.56
C SER A 298 3.57 -7.12 9.04
N GLY A 299 3.37 -8.23 9.76
CA GLY A 299 3.26 -8.28 11.22
C GLY A 299 4.61 -8.31 11.96
N LEU A 300 5.70 -7.96 11.26
CA LEU A 300 7.05 -8.02 11.82
C LEU A 300 7.31 -6.87 12.80
N ASP A 301 7.87 -7.21 13.97
CA ASP A 301 8.27 -6.26 15.00
C ASP A 301 9.54 -5.52 14.61
N LEU A 302 10.46 -6.21 13.92
CA LEU A 302 11.77 -5.68 13.53
C LEU A 302 12.25 -6.30 12.22
N ILE A 303 12.64 -5.45 11.28
CA ILE A 303 13.27 -5.82 10.02
C ILE A 303 14.72 -5.32 10.01
N ASN A 304 15.68 -6.24 9.91
CA ASN A 304 17.10 -5.90 9.75
C ASN A 304 17.52 -6.09 8.29
N VAL A 305 17.89 -5.00 7.63
CA VAL A 305 18.35 -4.96 6.24
C VAL A 305 19.89 -4.87 6.23
N PRO A 306 20.61 -5.83 5.62
CA PRO A 306 22.07 -5.86 5.62
C PRO A 306 22.68 -4.89 4.61
N SER A 307 23.97 -4.59 4.79
CA SER A 307 24.74 -3.67 3.93
C SER A 307 24.93 -4.12 2.48
N SER A 308 24.53 -5.36 2.17
CA SER A 308 24.48 -5.88 0.81
C SER A 308 23.34 -5.29 -0.02
N VAL A 309 22.28 -4.81 0.62
CA VAL A 309 21.12 -4.21 -0.05
C VAL A 309 21.45 -2.78 -0.45
N THR A 310 21.41 -2.50 -1.74
CA THR A 310 21.68 -1.15 -2.27
C THR A 310 20.44 -0.51 -2.89
N ASN A 311 19.38 -1.27 -3.15
CA ASN A 311 18.15 -0.78 -3.79
C ASN A 311 16.92 -1.32 -3.08
N ILE A 312 15.96 -0.45 -2.80
CA ILE A 312 14.69 -0.76 -2.13
C ILE A 312 13.58 -0.08 -2.93
N GLY A 313 12.62 -0.88 -3.42
CA GLY A 313 11.54 -0.39 -4.28
C GLY A 313 10.47 0.40 -3.55
N ASP A 314 9.51 0.91 -4.32
CA ASP A 314 8.42 1.76 -3.82
C ASP A 314 7.59 1.05 -2.75
N GLY A 315 7.25 1.74 -1.67
CA GLY A 315 6.38 1.21 -0.61
C GLY A 315 6.89 -0.08 0.05
N ALA A 316 8.17 -0.45 -0.12
CA ALA A 316 8.68 -1.75 0.31
C ALA A 316 8.38 -2.06 1.77
N PHE A 317 8.47 -1.06 2.65
CA PHE A 317 8.17 -1.20 4.08
C PHE A 317 6.91 -0.45 4.52
N TRP A 318 5.96 -0.24 3.62
CA TRP A 318 4.71 0.43 3.97
C TRP A 318 4.05 -0.24 5.18
N ASN A 319 3.76 0.56 6.22
CA ASN A 319 3.12 0.14 7.47
C ASN A 319 3.89 -0.95 8.24
N CYS A 320 5.22 -0.92 8.22
CA CYS A 320 6.07 -1.78 9.04
C CYS A 320 6.34 -1.17 10.44
N MET A 321 6.64 -2.00 11.44
CA MET A 321 6.90 -1.50 12.79
C MET A 321 8.30 -0.88 12.91
N ASN A 322 9.35 -1.68 13.11
CA ASN A 322 10.72 -1.18 13.24
C ASN A 322 11.61 -1.70 12.12
N ILE A 323 12.45 -0.82 11.58
CA ILE A 323 13.36 -1.15 10.50
C ILE A 323 14.76 -0.65 10.85
N VAL A 324 15.76 -1.51 10.71
CA VAL A 324 17.18 -1.15 10.84
C VAL A 324 17.85 -1.47 9.52
N ILE A 325 18.38 -0.45 8.86
CA ILE A 325 19.09 -0.56 7.61
C ILE A 325 20.57 -0.34 7.85
N ASP A 326 21.35 -1.39 7.63
CA ASP A 326 22.79 -1.28 7.59
C ASP A 326 23.21 -0.69 6.25
N ASN A 327 23.62 0.57 6.25
CA ASN A 327 24.21 1.27 5.10
C ASN A 327 25.68 1.60 5.37
N SER A 328 26.38 0.79 6.17
CA SER A 328 27.76 1.03 6.56
C SER A 328 28.74 0.95 5.39
N SER A 329 28.49 0.08 4.40
CA SER A 329 29.38 -0.09 3.24
C SER A 329 29.05 0.82 2.06
N LYS A 330 27.76 1.16 1.84
CA LYS A 330 27.27 1.92 0.69
C LYS A 330 25.96 2.64 1.03
N ASN A 331 25.67 3.73 0.32
CA ASN A 331 24.35 4.36 0.37
C ASN A 331 23.29 3.41 -0.20
N VAL A 332 22.08 3.52 0.35
CA VAL A 332 20.92 2.75 -0.08
C VAL A 332 20.02 3.65 -0.91
N THR A 333 19.60 3.15 -2.06
CA THR A 333 18.62 3.78 -2.91
C THR A 333 17.22 3.27 -2.61
N THR A 334 16.28 4.20 -2.44
CA THR A 334 14.89 3.90 -2.07
C THR A 334 13.93 4.46 -3.10
N GLY A 335 12.82 3.77 -3.31
CA GLY A 335 11.67 4.22 -4.10
C GLY A 335 10.75 5.16 -3.34
N GLU A 336 9.69 5.61 -4.00
CA GLU A 336 8.65 6.44 -3.40
C GLU A 336 7.92 5.68 -2.28
N TYR A 337 7.48 6.39 -1.23
CA TYR A 337 6.69 5.82 -0.12
C TYR A 337 7.34 4.64 0.64
N THR A 338 8.64 4.38 0.45
CA THR A 338 9.34 3.20 1.00
C THR A 338 9.09 3.00 2.50
N PHE A 339 9.01 4.08 3.28
CA PHE A 339 8.86 4.07 4.74
C PHE A 339 7.53 4.64 5.22
N THR A 340 6.53 4.74 4.35
CA THR A 340 5.21 5.26 4.72
C THR A 340 4.60 4.43 5.85
N ASN A 341 4.01 5.10 6.85
CA ASN A 341 3.42 4.51 8.05
C ASN A 341 4.35 3.61 8.88
N CYS A 342 5.67 3.79 8.77
CA CYS A 342 6.62 3.07 9.62
C CYS A 342 6.65 3.63 11.04
N PHE A 343 6.73 2.77 12.07
CA PHE A 343 6.87 3.25 13.44
C PHE A 343 8.29 3.77 13.73
N SER A 344 9.33 3.04 13.29
CA SER A 344 10.74 3.46 13.41
C SER A 344 11.58 2.99 12.23
N VAL A 345 12.49 3.86 11.77
CA VAL A 345 13.49 3.54 10.74
C VAL A 345 14.86 4.05 11.20
N ARG A 346 15.84 3.13 11.29
CA ARG A 346 17.23 3.42 11.71
C ARG A 346 18.19 3.11 10.57
N PHE A 347 19.21 3.95 10.41
CA PHE A 347 20.32 3.73 9.47
C PHE A 347 21.65 3.75 10.21
N THR A 348 22.56 2.81 9.88
CA THR A 348 23.89 2.74 10.51
C THR A 348 24.80 3.92 10.14
N LYS A 349 24.56 4.59 9.00
CA LYS A 349 25.18 5.86 8.57
C LYS A 349 24.12 6.91 8.21
N ASN A 350 24.45 8.19 8.38
CA ASN A 350 23.56 9.30 8.01
C ASN A 350 23.42 9.37 6.48
N THR A 351 22.19 9.22 5.99
CA THR A 351 21.64 9.47 4.63
C THR A 351 21.56 8.30 3.63
N PRO A 352 20.34 7.86 3.24
CA PRO A 352 20.07 7.13 1.99
C PRO A 352 20.04 8.10 0.77
N VAL A 353 20.15 7.57 -0.45
CA VAL A 353 20.12 8.32 -1.72
C VAL A 353 18.96 7.83 -2.60
N VAL A 354 17.83 8.56 -2.62
CA VAL A 354 16.64 8.22 -3.41
C VAL A 354 16.94 8.24 -4.93
N ALA A 355 16.47 7.24 -5.70
CA ALA A 355 16.58 7.24 -7.15
C ALA A 355 15.45 8.08 -7.76
N GLY A 356 15.79 8.96 -8.70
CA GLY A 356 14.82 9.81 -9.42
C GLY A 356 14.85 11.28 -9.05
N ASN A 357 15.52 11.68 -7.96
CA ASN A 357 15.76 13.09 -7.66
C ASN A 357 17.02 13.29 -6.77
N PRO A 358 18.17 13.68 -7.35
CA PRO A 358 19.43 13.81 -6.60
C PRO A 358 19.45 15.00 -5.64
N ASP A 359 18.46 15.89 -5.68
CA ASP A 359 18.28 17.00 -4.74
C ASP A 359 16.87 16.93 -4.15
N LEU A 360 16.63 16.08 -3.15
CA LEU A 360 15.55 16.23 -2.16
C LEU A 360 15.65 15.12 -1.11
N SER A 361 16.06 15.52 0.09
CA SER A 361 15.73 14.85 1.35
C SER A 361 14.32 14.24 1.32
N VAL A 362 14.19 12.98 1.74
CA VAL A 362 12.92 12.25 1.93
C VAL A 362 11.83 13.20 2.46
N VAL A 363 10.79 13.47 1.66
CA VAL A 363 9.60 14.20 2.10
C VAL A 363 8.63 13.19 2.67
N MET A 364 8.61 13.04 3.99
CA MET A 364 7.68 12.12 4.67
C MET A 364 6.34 12.81 4.89
N ASP A 365 5.22 12.16 4.57
CA ASP A 365 3.92 12.68 5.00
C ASP A 365 3.80 12.60 6.53
N THR A 366 3.29 13.62 7.20
CA THR A 366 3.16 13.57 8.66
C THR A 366 2.09 12.59 9.10
N SER A 367 1.12 12.26 8.24
CA SER A 367 0.19 11.16 8.49
C SER A 367 0.89 9.80 8.59
N ASP A 368 2.07 9.68 8.00
CA ASP A 368 2.89 8.48 7.99
C ASP A 368 3.83 8.35 9.20
N ILE A 369 3.93 9.38 10.05
CA ILE A 369 4.84 9.42 11.19
C ILE A 369 4.03 9.35 12.49
N ARG A 370 4.17 8.24 13.22
CA ARG A 370 3.50 8.05 14.52
C ARG A 370 4.35 8.42 15.72
N ALA A 371 5.67 8.38 15.57
CA ALA A 371 6.63 8.63 16.64
C ALA A 371 6.60 10.07 17.17
N VAL A 372 6.42 11.04 16.28
CA VAL A 372 6.49 12.47 16.60
C VAL A 372 5.40 13.25 15.89
N ILE A 373 5.04 14.40 16.46
CA ILE A 373 4.05 15.34 15.93
C ILE A 373 4.80 16.56 15.40
N PHE A 374 4.51 16.93 14.16
CA PHE A 374 5.07 18.15 13.55
C PHE A 374 4.04 19.28 13.60
N LYS A 375 4.55 20.51 13.70
CA LYS A 375 3.74 21.73 13.65
C LYS A 375 4.34 22.70 12.64
N THR A 376 3.49 23.39 11.88
CA THR A 376 3.94 24.40 10.94
C THR A 376 4.41 25.66 11.68
N LEU A 377 5.56 26.19 11.27
CA LEU A 377 6.12 27.43 11.78
C LEU A 377 5.82 28.60 10.84
N SER A 378 5.86 28.32 9.53
CA SER A 378 5.61 29.29 8.46
C SER A 378 4.89 28.62 7.30
N ASP A 379 4.83 29.31 6.16
CA ASP A 379 4.30 28.74 4.93
C ASP A 379 5.20 27.64 4.34
N SER A 380 6.45 27.50 4.79
CA SER A 380 7.46 26.63 4.18
C SER A 380 8.34 25.88 5.18
N THR A 381 8.18 26.15 6.48
CA THR A 381 8.95 25.51 7.56
C THR A 381 8.06 24.91 8.64
N ALA A 382 8.59 23.91 9.33
CA ALA A 382 7.93 23.20 10.42
C ALA A 382 8.93 22.84 11.53
N GLU A 383 8.40 22.52 12.70
CA GLU A 383 9.13 22.01 13.87
C GLU A 383 8.70 20.59 14.20
N VAL A 384 9.60 19.83 14.84
CA VAL A 384 9.17 18.71 15.67
C VAL A 384 8.61 19.27 16.96
N SER A 385 7.30 19.15 17.15
CA SER A 385 6.61 19.75 18.28
C SER A 385 6.64 18.86 19.53
N HIS A 386 6.36 17.57 19.37
CA HIS A 386 6.24 16.63 20.49
C HIS A 386 6.52 15.20 20.04
N SER A 387 7.20 14.42 20.86
CA SER A 387 7.29 12.97 20.79
C SER A 387 6.06 12.36 21.41
N ARG A 388 5.60 11.23 20.86
CA ARG A 388 4.50 10.45 21.47
C ARG A 388 5.00 9.45 22.53
N GLY A 389 6.29 9.43 22.82
CA GLY A 389 6.92 8.47 23.74
C GLY A 389 7.09 7.08 23.12
N GLY A 390 7.78 6.17 23.84
CA GLY A 390 8.01 4.80 23.39
C GLY A 390 8.94 4.67 22.17
N ILE A 391 9.85 5.63 22.00
CA ILE A 391 10.81 5.66 20.89
C ILE A 391 12.23 5.54 21.41
N ASP A 392 12.92 4.43 21.10
CA ASP A 392 14.32 4.30 21.54
C ASP A 392 15.29 4.97 20.57
N SER A 393 14.90 5.16 19.30
CA SER A 393 15.61 6.07 18.42
C SER A 393 14.77 6.60 17.28
N PHE A 394 15.11 7.78 16.77
CA PHE A 394 14.36 8.42 15.69
C PHE A 394 15.26 9.23 14.74
N TYR A 395 14.96 9.16 13.43
CA TYR A 395 15.53 10.03 12.40
C TYR A 395 14.52 11.10 12.04
N ILE A 396 14.86 12.36 12.27
CA ILE A 396 13.98 13.48 11.90
C ILE A 396 14.13 13.72 10.39
N PRO A 397 13.04 13.65 9.61
CA PRO A 397 13.10 13.97 8.19
C PRO A 397 13.36 15.46 7.98
N ALA A 398 14.24 15.80 7.03
CA ALA A 398 14.54 17.20 6.72
C ALA A 398 13.37 17.95 6.06
N LYS A 399 12.46 17.20 5.42
CA LYS A 399 11.23 17.71 4.85
C LYS A 399 10.07 16.80 5.17
N ILE A 400 8.91 17.40 5.39
CA ILE A 400 7.66 16.70 5.67
C ILE A 400 6.54 17.23 4.77
N ARG A 401 5.48 16.45 4.59
CA ARG A 401 4.25 16.88 3.94
C ARG A 401 3.12 16.95 4.97
N ILE A 402 2.48 18.11 5.11
CA ILE A 402 1.29 18.31 5.93
C ILE A 402 0.19 18.79 4.98
N ASP A 403 -0.93 18.07 4.92
CA ASP A 403 -2.09 18.40 4.07
C ASP A 403 -1.73 18.70 2.60
N GLY A 404 -0.85 17.89 2.02
CA GLY A 404 -0.40 18.02 0.64
C GLY A 404 0.70 19.06 0.39
N LYS A 405 1.01 19.91 1.38
CA LYS A 405 2.07 20.93 1.28
C LYS A 405 3.37 20.46 1.91
N ILE A 406 4.50 20.75 1.27
CA ILE A 406 5.83 20.37 1.73
C ILE A 406 6.43 21.46 2.62
N TYR A 407 6.96 21.06 3.76
CA TYR A 407 7.63 21.91 4.74
C TYR A 407 9.05 21.41 5.00
N THR A 408 9.99 22.33 5.21
CA THR A 408 11.33 22.00 5.70
C THR A 408 11.29 21.96 7.23
N VAL A 409 11.78 20.88 7.84
CA VAL A 409 11.85 20.77 9.29
C VAL A 409 13.09 21.52 9.76
N THR A 410 12.89 22.65 10.45
CA THR A 410 13.96 23.57 10.82
C THR A 410 14.17 23.68 12.32
N GLU A 411 13.22 23.23 13.14
CA GLU A 411 13.31 23.44 14.60
C GLU A 411 12.92 22.19 15.37
N ILE A 412 13.52 22.05 16.56
CA ILE A 412 13.05 21.16 17.62
C ILE A 412 12.39 22.04 18.68
N ALA A 413 11.10 21.86 18.90
CA ALA A 413 10.34 22.69 19.82
C ALA A 413 10.76 22.48 21.28
N ASN A 414 10.31 23.40 22.15
CA ASN A 414 10.50 23.27 23.59
C ASN A 414 9.87 21.97 24.10
N GLY A 415 10.63 21.18 24.86
CA GLY A 415 10.20 19.90 25.41
C GLY A 415 9.83 18.83 24.37
N ALA A 416 10.21 18.99 23.09
CA ALA A 416 9.75 18.10 22.02
C ALA A 416 10.03 16.62 22.29
N PHE A 417 11.14 16.29 22.93
CA PHE A 417 11.50 14.95 23.38
C PHE A 417 11.75 14.90 24.89
N ASN A 418 11.22 15.85 25.68
CA ASN A 418 11.32 15.80 27.13
C ASN A 418 10.51 14.61 27.65
N ILE A 419 11.18 13.73 28.40
CA ILE A 419 10.55 12.58 29.03
C ILE A 419 10.82 12.62 30.53
N VAL A 420 10.06 13.45 31.25
CA VAL A 420 10.10 13.50 32.72
C VAL A 420 9.75 12.11 33.28
N GLY A 421 10.76 11.40 33.82
CA GLY A 421 10.59 10.08 34.44
C GLY A 421 11.42 8.93 33.87
N GLY A 422 12.37 9.19 32.96
CA GLY A 422 13.30 8.18 32.43
C GLY A 422 12.84 7.63 31.08
N GLY A 423 13.19 8.34 30.00
CA GLY A 423 12.80 8.00 28.64
C GLY A 423 13.81 7.09 27.94
N SER A 424 13.32 6.19 27.08
CA SER A 424 14.15 5.21 26.37
C SER A 424 14.90 5.76 25.15
N LEU A 425 14.89 7.08 24.88
CA LEU A 425 15.49 7.64 23.66
C LEU A 425 17.03 7.56 23.70
N GLU A 426 17.57 6.46 23.20
CA GLU A 426 18.99 6.12 23.06
C GLU A 426 19.64 6.77 21.83
N GLY A 427 18.86 7.22 20.85
CA GLY A 427 19.44 7.82 19.63
C GLY A 427 18.54 8.77 18.86
N ILE A 428 19.06 9.93 18.48
CA ILE A 428 18.37 10.86 17.60
C ILE A 428 19.30 11.34 16.50
N LYS A 429 18.78 11.37 15.26
CA LYS A 429 19.50 11.93 14.12
C LYS A 429 18.78 13.17 13.60
N LEU A 430 19.48 14.29 13.68
CA LEU A 430 19.00 15.60 13.26
C LEU A 430 19.43 15.86 11.80
N PRO A 431 18.52 16.29 10.91
CA PRO A 431 18.89 16.68 9.55
C PRO A 431 19.61 18.03 9.54
N SER A 432 20.41 18.30 8.50
CA SER A 432 21.12 19.58 8.32
C SER A 432 20.22 20.79 8.06
N THR A 433 18.90 20.61 8.14
CA THR A 433 17.92 21.69 8.07
C THR A 433 17.58 22.26 9.43
N ILE A 434 17.93 21.58 10.53
CA ILE A 434 17.67 22.08 11.89
C ILE A 434 18.55 23.29 12.20
N THR A 435 17.93 24.41 12.53
CA THR A 435 18.57 25.69 12.86
C THR A 435 18.53 26.04 14.34
N SER A 436 17.59 25.45 15.10
CA SER A 436 17.43 25.69 16.54
C SER A 436 16.98 24.43 17.29
N ILE A 437 17.44 24.33 18.53
CA ILE A 437 17.02 23.30 19.50
C ILE A 437 16.40 24.03 20.69
N GLY A 438 15.13 23.75 20.98
CA GLY A 438 14.34 24.43 22.01
C GLY A 438 14.74 24.13 23.45
N GLU A 439 14.12 24.85 24.38
CA GLU A 439 14.26 24.65 25.83
C GLU A 439 13.80 23.24 26.21
N GLU A 440 14.58 22.54 27.04
CA GLU A 440 14.28 21.19 27.52
C GLU A 440 14.02 20.16 26.40
N ALA A 441 14.41 20.45 25.15
CA ALA A 441 14.03 19.69 23.97
C ALA A 441 14.37 18.19 24.04
N PHE A 442 15.47 17.82 24.70
CA PHE A 442 15.92 16.45 24.91
C PHE A 442 16.20 16.18 26.39
N GLU A 443 15.55 16.90 27.31
CA GLU A 443 15.72 16.66 28.74
C GLU A 443 15.39 15.19 29.09
N TRP A 444 16.23 14.56 29.92
CA TRP A 444 16.08 13.15 30.36
C TRP A 444 16.21 12.07 29.27
N CYS A 445 16.77 12.39 28.11
CA CYS A 445 17.05 11.37 27.08
C CYS A 445 18.27 10.50 27.45
N GLU A 446 18.25 9.22 27.05
CA GLU A 446 19.28 8.22 27.42
C GLU A 446 20.36 7.99 26.35
N MET A 447 20.48 8.90 25.39
CA MET A 447 21.43 8.79 24.28
C MET A 447 22.90 8.88 24.70
N GLU A 448 23.76 8.05 24.08
CA GLU A 448 25.20 8.05 24.34
C GLU A 448 25.97 9.15 23.59
N SER A 449 25.45 9.59 22.44
CA SER A 449 26.04 10.64 21.62
C SER A 449 24.97 11.37 20.82
N ILE A 450 25.24 12.61 20.46
CA ILE A 450 24.43 13.36 19.50
C ILE A 450 25.32 14.16 18.54
N GLU A 451 24.99 14.06 17.25
CA GLU A 451 25.56 14.90 16.21
C GLU A 451 24.65 16.12 16.01
N ILE A 452 25.10 17.28 16.48
CA ILE A 452 24.41 18.55 16.25
C ILE A 452 24.80 19.04 14.85
N PRO A 453 23.85 19.26 13.91
CA PRO A 453 24.18 19.69 12.56
C PRO A 453 24.79 21.10 12.51
N SER A 454 25.68 21.35 11.55
CA SER A 454 26.33 22.66 11.39
C SER A 454 25.38 23.82 11.08
N SER A 455 24.13 23.54 10.73
CA SER A 455 23.07 24.54 10.54
C SER A 455 22.54 25.11 11.86
N VAL A 456 22.77 24.46 13.00
CA VAL A 456 22.25 24.90 14.29
C VAL A 456 22.94 26.19 14.74
N THR A 457 22.13 27.18 15.12
CA THR A 457 22.57 28.51 15.58
C THR A 457 22.27 28.77 17.05
N SER A 458 21.33 28.04 17.65
CA SER A 458 20.95 28.17 19.05
C SER A 458 20.61 26.82 19.69
N ILE A 459 21.06 26.65 20.94
CA ILE A 459 20.71 25.54 21.83
C ILE A 459 20.03 26.14 23.06
N GLY A 460 18.80 25.71 23.34
CA GLY A 460 17.94 26.25 24.39
C GLY A 460 18.39 25.94 25.82
N GLU A 461 17.75 26.59 26.79
CA GLU A 461 17.92 26.31 28.22
C GLU A 461 17.60 24.83 28.51
N LYS A 462 18.46 24.16 29.27
CA LYS A 462 18.32 22.74 29.64
C LYS A 462 18.09 21.76 28.48
N ALA A 463 18.43 22.13 27.24
CA ALA A 463 18.10 21.35 26.05
C ALA A 463 18.50 19.87 26.13
N PHE A 464 19.59 19.54 26.83
CA PHE A 464 20.10 18.18 27.07
C PHE A 464 20.33 17.92 28.57
N SER A 465 19.61 18.62 29.45
CA SER A 465 19.75 18.42 30.89
C SER A 465 19.32 16.99 31.26
N TYR A 466 20.03 16.38 32.22
CA TYR A 466 19.84 15.00 32.66
C TYR A 466 20.00 13.93 31.58
N CYS A 467 20.70 14.22 30.48
CA CYS A 467 21.13 13.18 29.53
C CYS A 467 22.29 12.37 30.12
N GLN A 468 21.99 11.49 31.07
CA GLN A 468 23.00 10.87 31.95
C GLN A 468 24.02 10.01 31.20
N ASN A 469 23.60 9.35 30.12
CA ASN A 469 24.44 8.48 29.30
C ASN A 469 25.25 9.23 28.24
N LEU A 470 25.00 10.53 28.05
CA LEU A 470 25.63 11.30 26.99
C LEU A 470 27.13 11.44 27.26
N ARG A 471 27.95 10.84 26.38
CA ARG A 471 29.41 10.77 26.53
C ARG A 471 30.12 11.84 25.75
N SER A 472 29.63 12.21 24.57
CA SER A 472 30.29 13.19 23.71
C SER A 472 29.27 14.02 22.94
N VAL A 473 29.55 15.32 22.82
CA VAL A 473 28.75 16.28 22.05
C VAL A 473 29.70 17.21 21.30
N LYS A 474 29.57 17.25 19.97
CA LYS A 474 30.24 18.27 19.16
C LYS A 474 29.30 19.46 18.95
N ILE A 475 29.62 20.59 19.56
CA ILE A 475 28.94 21.86 19.25
C ILE A 475 29.50 22.39 17.92
N PRO A 476 28.66 22.75 16.94
CA PRO A 476 29.12 23.28 15.67
C PRO A 476 29.54 24.75 15.74
N SER A 477 30.47 25.15 14.88
CA SER A 477 31.00 26.52 14.77
C SER A 477 29.99 27.63 14.43
N ASN A 478 28.77 27.26 14.05
CA ASN A 478 27.68 28.19 13.73
C ASN A 478 26.77 28.49 14.91
N VAL A 479 26.93 27.79 16.04
CA VAL A 479 26.19 28.08 17.27
C VAL A 479 26.60 29.44 17.81
N THR A 480 25.61 30.31 18.01
CA THR A 480 25.77 31.68 18.53
C THR A 480 25.28 31.83 19.97
N SER A 481 24.44 30.91 20.45
CA SER A 481 23.94 30.91 21.83
C SER A 481 23.71 29.50 22.38
N ILE A 482 24.12 29.28 23.64
CA ILE A 482 23.86 28.08 24.44
C ILE A 482 23.15 28.53 25.72
N GLY A 483 21.93 28.06 25.96
CA GLY A 483 21.09 28.44 27.10
C GLY A 483 21.59 27.92 28.44
N ASN A 484 21.02 28.43 29.53
CA ASN A 484 21.36 28.04 30.89
C ASN A 484 21.22 26.53 31.09
N GLY A 485 22.16 25.89 31.77
CA GLY A 485 22.07 24.46 32.09
C GLY A 485 21.90 23.53 30.89
N ALA A 486 22.26 23.93 29.66
CA ALA A 486 21.94 23.16 28.46
C ALA A 486 22.43 21.69 28.50
N PHE A 487 23.49 21.39 29.26
CA PHE A 487 24.03 20.04 29.50
C PHE A 487 24.15 19.74 31.00
N GLN A 488 23.27 20.31 31.83
CA GLN A 488 23.28 20.10 33.27
C GLN A 488 23.09 18.61 33.60
N TYR A 489 23.84 18.09 34.57
CA TYR A 489 23.77 16.70 35.04
C TYR A 489 24.01 15.62 33.98
N CYS A 490 24.73 15.93 32.89
CA CYS A 490 25.27 14.92 31.98
C CYS A 490 26.51 14.25 32.61
N TRP A 491 26.30 13.26 33.49
CA TRP A 491 27.34 12.72 34.37
C TRP A 491 28.54 12.08 33.67
N TYR A 492 28.36 11.51 32.48
CA TYR A 492 29.41 10.81 31.72
C TYR A 492 29.93 11.61 30.53
N LEU A 493 29.53 12.88 30.39
CA LEU A 493 29.98 13.74 29.30
C LEU A 493 31.47 14.03 29.48
N ASP A 494 32.29 13.45 28.59
CA ASP A 494 33.74 13.54 28.55
C ASP A 494 34.18 13.90 27.12
N ILE A 495 35.07 14.88 26.98
CA ILE A 495 35.64 15.39 25.70
C ILE A 495 34.76 16.36 24.87
N VAL A 496 35.16 17.64 24.97
CA VAL A 496 35.47 18.69 23.98
C VAL A 496 34.46 19.17 22.92
N ILE A 497 34.31 20.50 22.97
CA ILE A 497 33.53 21.44 22.15
C ILE A 497 34.49 22.16 21.19
N ASP A 498 34.15 22.27 19.90
CA ASP A 498 34.85 23.11 18.92
C ASP A 498 34.08 24.42 18.73
N ASN A 499 34.61 25.54 19.23
CA ASN A 499 34.00 26.87 19.11
C ASN A 499 34.98 27.86 18.45
N SER A 500 35.15 27.75 17.13
CA SER A 500 36.00 28.63 16.31
C SER A 500 35.49 30.09 16.16
N LYS A 501 34.59 30.60 17.03
CA LYS A 501 34.12 32.01 17.00
C LYS A 501 34.14 32.64 18.39
N ASP A 502 34.78 33.80 18.51
CA ASP A 502 35.01 34.52 19.77
C ASP A 502 33.75 35.11 20.47
N ASN A 503 32.53 34.89 19.96
CA ASN A 503 31.31 35.59 20.38
C ASN A 503 30.10 34.69 20.73
N VAL A 504 30.32 33.41 21.08
CA VAL A 504 29.21 32.53 21.52
C VAL A 504 28.66 33.02 22.87
N LYS A 505 27.36 33.29 22.96
CA LYS A 505 26.68 33.58 24.23
C LYS A 505 26.48 32.28 25.00
N VAL A 506 27.17 32.10 26.11
CA VAL A 506 27.08 30.91 26.96
C VAL A 506 26.30 31.26 28.22
N GLY A 507 25.23 30.52 28.49
CA GLY A 507 24.39 30.68 29.67
C GLY A 507 25.08 30.27 30.97
N GLU A 508 24.39 30.46 32.08
CA GLU A 508 24.84 30.04 33.41
C GLU A 508 24.80 28.51 33.54
N ASP A 509 25.76 27.94 34.27
CA ASP A 509 25.82 26.52 34.65
C ASP A 509 25.57 25.52 33.52
N VAL A 510 25.99 25.83 32.28
CA VAL A 510 25.79 24.97 31.09
C VAL A 510 26.19 23.52 31.34
N PHE A 511 27.24 23.27 32.13
CA PHE A 511 27.74 21.94 32.50
C PHE A 511 27.61 21.64 34.01
N GLY A 512 26.69 22.31 34.71
CA GLY A 512 26.50 22.13 36.15
C GLY A 512 26.24 20.66 36.48
N GLY A 513 27.03 20.07 37.38
CA GLY A 513 26.88 18.67 37.78
C GLY A 513 27.49 17.61 36.84
N CYS A 514 28.18 18.01 35.77
CA CYS A 514 28.98 17.08 34.95
C CYS A 514 30.26 16.66 35.70
N LYS A 515 30.70 15.40 35.56
CA LYS A 515 31.83 14.86 36.36
C LYS A 515 33.21 15.17 35.81
N SER A 516 33.38 15.29 34.49
CA SER A 516 34.68 15.55 33.86
C SER A 516 34.51 16.31 32.55
N VAL A 517 34.51 17.64 32.62
CA VAL A 517 34.39 18.47 31.42
C VAL A 517 35.72 19.15 31.13
N THR A 518 36.28 18.88 29.96
CA THR A 518 37.42 19.62 29.42
C THR A 518 36.93 20.53 28.30
N TRP A 519 37.02 21.84 28.52
CA TRP A 519 36.72 22.84 27.49
C TRP A 519 38.02 23.18 26.74
N LEU A 520 38.22 22.62 25.55
CA LEU A 520 39.35 23.01 24.69
C LEU A 520 38.89 24.10 23.73
N LYS A 521 39.66 25.18 23.68
CA LYS A 521 39.60 26.18 22.61
C LYS A 521 40.75 25.82 21.66
N GLU A 522 40.46 25.32 20.46
CA GLU A 522 41.49 25.18 19.41
C GLU A 522 41.91 26.55 18.85
#